data_AF-A0A1F4FC74-F1
#
_entry.id   AF-A0A1F4FC74-F1
#
_cell.length_a   1.000
_cell.length_b   1.000
_cell.length_c   1.000
_cell.angle_alpha   90.00
_cell.angle_beta   90.00
_cell.angle_gamma   90.00
#
_symmetry.space_group_name_H-M   'P 1'
#
loop_
_entity.id
_entity.type
_entity.pdbx_description
1 polymer ?
#
loop_
_entity_poly.entity_id
_entity_poly.type
_entity_poly.pdbx_seq_one_letter_code
_entity_poly.pdbx_strand_id
1 'polypeptide(L)'
;MRAIFFLLLFLAVPAFAQYNGPAVEACRAYATKELEREGTRANQVLLERDAALAIERYTRKVGSQFVSSILTGNGAVVLKEAPSIELSFICLLLDEKRPVFFNWLPRQNVRALAQCRRSDEVRAQARSCLELLLRTAEQDLTVLYGLRFQEANERGEQALAAHRKSNDEWRQYRDAECARHRDFAPAGVSAEDAQLACVVELTRRRALDMR
;
A
#
# COMPACT_ATOMS: atom_id res chain seq x y z
N MET A 1 45.06 1.51 -40.42
CA MET A 1 44.24 0.48 -39.73
C MET A 1 44.01 0.96 -38.30
N ARG A 2 42.78 1.39 -37.98
CA ARG A 2 42.38 1.81 -36.63
C ARG A 2 41.39 0.77 -36.09
N ALA A 3 41.82 -0.03 -35.12
CA ALA A 3 40.93 -0.95 -34.42
C ALA A 3 40.19 -0.17 -33.32
N ILE A 4 38.87 -0.04 -33.47
CA ILE A 4 37.98 0.51 -32.45
C ILE A 4 37.58 -0.65 -31.54
N PHE A 5 38.10 -0.65 -30.31
CA PHE A 5 37.69 -1.55 -29.25
C PHE A 5 36.33 -1.08 -28.72
N PHE A 6 35.25 -1.75 -29.10
CA PHE A 6 33.93 -1.58 -28.50
C PHE A 6 33.91 -2.31 -27.15
N LEU A 7 34.15 -1.56 -26.06
CA LEU A 7 34.00 -2.06 -24.70
C LEU A 7 32.51 -2.04 -24.33
N LEU A 8 31.84 -3.19 -24.44
CA LEU A 8 30.48 -3.41 -23.95
C LEU A 8 30.49 -3.40 -22.42
N LEU A 9 30.17 -2.25 -21.82
CA LEU A 9 29.80 -2.12 -20.41
C LEU A 9 28.43 -2.79 -20.19
N PHE A 10 28.44 -4.08 -19.84
CA PHE A 10 27.30 -4.75 -19.24
C PHE A 10 27.11 -4.21 -17.82
N LEU A 11 26.26 -3.20 -17.68
CA LEU A 11 25.68 -2.83 -16.38
C LEU A 11 24.81 -4.00 -15.92
N ALA A 12 25.33 -4.79 -14.96
CA ALA A 12 24.56 -5.81 -14.27
C ALA A 12 23.44 -5.12 -13.47
N VAL A 13 22.24 -5.06 -14.04
CA VAL A 13 21.04 -4.69 -13.31
C VAL A 13 20.81 -5.80 -12.28
N PRO A 14 20.76 -5.52 -10.96
CA PRO A 14 20.39 -6.54 -10.00
C PRO A 14 18.95 -6.95 -10.30
N ALA A 15 18.80 -8.16 -10.85
CA ALA A 15 17.50 -8.81 -10.88
C ALA A 15 17.11 -9.06 -9.42
N PHE A 16 16.21 -8.24 -8.89
CA PHE A 16 15.50 -8.57 -7.66
C PHE A 16 14.74 -9.86 -7.92
N ALA A 17 15.35 -10.99 -7.57
CA ALA A 17 14.72 -12.29 -7.69
C ALA A 17 13.54 -12.32 -6.71
N GLN A 18 12.34 -12.11 -7.24
CA GLN A 18 11.10 -12.16 -6.49
C GLN A 18 10.97 -13.54 -5.83
N TYR A 19 10.87 -13.59 -4.50
CA TYR A 19 10.85 -14.84 -3.77
C TYR A 19 9.60 -15.67 -4.13
N ASN A 20 9.84 -16.89 -4.62
CA ASN A 20 8.78 -17.82 -5.04
C ASN A 20 8.69 -19.09 -4.18
N GLY A 21 9.38 -19.12 -3.03
CA GLY A 21 9.40 -20.30 -2.17
C GLY A 21 8.12 -20.54 -1.37
N PRO A 22 8.05 -21.66 -0.63
CA PRO A 22 6.86 -22.13 0.06
C PRO A 22 6.46 -21.26 1.26
N ALA A 23 7.33 -20.39 1.76
CA ALA A 23 7.08 -19.59 2.95
C ALA A 23 5.87 -18.67 2.80
N VAL A 24 5.60 -18.15 1.60
CA VAL A 24 4.43 -17.31 1.33
C VAL A 24 3.13 -18.07 1.62
N GLU A 25 3.04 -19.30 1.15
CA GLU A 25 1.85 -20.14 1.32
C GLU A 25 1.66 -20.55 2.79
N ALA A 26 2.76 -20.89 3.46
CA ALA A 26 2.75 -21.25 4.88
C ALA A 26 2.32 -20.06 5.76
N CYS A 27 2.91 -18.88 5.54
CA CYS A 27 2.54 -17.65 6.24
C CYS A 27 1.08 -17.25 5.97
N ARG A 28 0.60 -17.40 4.72
CA ARG A 28 -0.81 -17.13 4.39
C ARG A 28 -1.75 -18.05 5.15
N ALA A 29 -1.48 -19.36 5.18
CA ALA A 29 -2.29 -20.32 5.92
C ALA A 29 -2.32 -20.01 7.43
N TYR A 30 -1.17 -19.63 8.00
CA TYR A 30 -1.11 -19.22 9.39
C TYR A 30 -1.91 -17.94 9.66
N ALA A 31 -1.76 -16.92 8.82
CA ALA A 31 -2.51 -15.67 8.92
C ALA A 31 -4.03 -15.89 8.84
N THR A 32 -4.48 -16.76 7.93
CA THR A 32 -5.90 -17.15 7.85
C THR A 32 -6.39 -17.76 9.17
N LYS A 33 -5.63 -18.69 9.75
CA LYS A 33 -5.99 -19.33 11.02
C LYS A 33 -6.05 -18.34 12.18
N GLU A 34 -5.13 -17.38 12.25
CA GLU A 34 -5.16 -16.34 13.30
C GLU A 34 -6.40 -15.45 13.16
N LEU A 35 -6.76 -15.04 11.94
CA LEU A 35 -7.98 -14.25 11.70
C LEU A 35 -9.26 -15.01 12.06
N GLU A 36 -9.32 -16.30 11.75
CA GLU A 36 -10.43 -17.19 12.15
C GLU A 36 -10.54 -17.28 13.68
N ARG A 37 -9.41 -17.40 14.38
CA ARG A 37 -9.37 -17.43 15.85
C ARG A 37 -9.89 -16.13 16.47
N GLU A 38 -9.61 -15.00 15.85
CA GLU A 38 -10.06 -13.67 16.28
C GLU A 38 -11.53 -13.38 15.89
N GLY A 39 -12.20 -14.29 15.19
CA GLY A 39 -13.59 -14.12 14.76
C GLY A 39 -13.78 -13.15 13.59
N THR A 40 -12.69 -12.80 12.89
CA THR A 40 -12.76 -11.92 11.72
C THR A 40 -13.39 -12.66 10.54
N ARG A 41 -14.45 -12.11 9.95
CA ARG A 41 -15.12 -12.66 8.76
C ARG A 41 -14.35 -12.32 7.48
N ALA A 42 -13.11 -12.77 7.37
CA ALA A 42 -12.33 -12.67 6.15
C ALA A 42 -12.82 -13.72 5.13
N ASN A 43 -13.08 -13.29 3.90
CA ASN A 43 -13.35 -14.22 2.79
C ASN A 43 -12.04 -14.85 2.28
N GLN A 44 -10.97 -14.06 2.26
CA GLN A 44 -9.66 -14.50 1.78
C GLN A 44 -8.54 -13.68 2.41
N VAL A 45 -7.40 -14.32 2.67
CA VAL A 45 -6.12 -13.64 2.93
C VAL A 45 -5.26 -13.73 1.67
N LEU A 46 -4.69 -12.61 1.26
CA LEU A 46 -3.78 -12.51 0.12
C LEU A 46 -2.44 -11.97 0.61
N LEU A 47 -1.34 -12.64 0.25
CA LEU A 47 0.01 -12.10 0.42
C LEU A 47 0.56 -11.77 -0.97
N GLU A 48 0.96 -10.51 -1.18
CA GLU A 48 1.45 -10.03 -2.45
C GLU A 48 2.86 -10.57 -2.71
N ARG A 49 3.07 -11.04 -3.95
CA ARG A 49 4.40 -11.32 -4.47
C ARG A 49 4.80 -10.13 -5.31
N ASP A 50 5.09 -9.01 -4.65
CA ASP A 50 5.55 -7.77 -5.28
C ASP A 50 7.02 -7.50 -4.92
N ALA A 51 7.53 -6.34 -5.32
CA ALA A 51 8.90 -5.94 -5.01
C ALA A 51 9.15 -5.70 -3.50
N ALA A 52 8.10 -5.62 -2.67
CA ALA A 52 8.23 -5.49 -1.23
C ALA A 52 8.33 -6.85 -0.52
N LEU A 53 8.07 -7.97 -1.23
CA LEU A 53 8.22 -9.30 -0.68
C LEU A 53 9.72 -9.62 -0.52
N ALA A 54 10.14 -9.74 0.73
CA ALA A 54 11.52 -10.05 1.09
C ALA A 54 11.56 -11.21 2.08
N ILE A 55 12.53 -12.11 1.89
CA ILE A 55 12.86 -13.14 2.87
C ILE A 55 14.30 -12.92 3.34
N GLU A 56 14.45 -12.76 4.64
CA GLU A 56 15.75 -12.60 5.26
C GLU A 56 16.09 -13.85 6.06
N ARG A 57 17.26 -14.44 5.82
CA ARG A 57 17.76 -15.53 6.67
C ARG A 57 18.17 -14.95 8.01
N TYR A 58 17.60 -15.50 9.06
CA TYR A 58 17.78 -15.04 10.42
C TYR A 58 18.10 -16.25 11.28
N THR A 59 19.37 -16.54 11.54
CA THR A 59 19.78 -17.73 12.32
C THR A 59 20.03 -17.37 13.78
N ARG A 60 19.01 -16.81 14.45
CA ARG A 60 19.07 -16.42 15.87
C ARG A 60 17.75 -16.78 16.57
N LYS A 61 17.81 -16.95 17.89
CA LYS A 61 16.61 -17.11 18.70
C LYS A 61 15.94 -15.75 18.91
N VAL A 62 14.63 -15.70 18.80
CA VAL A 62 13.79 -14.57 19.24
C VAL A 62 13.09 -15.01 20.52
N GLY A 63 13.58 -14.55 21.67
CA GLY A 63 13.20 -15.12 22.96
C GLY A 63 13.65 -16.58 23.11
N SER A 64 12.73 -17.49 23.43
CA SER A 64 12.98 -18.94 23.48
C SER A 64 12.79 -19.65 22.13
N GLN A 65 12.20 -18.97 21.14
CA GLN A 65 11.83 -19.55 19.86
C GLN A 65 12.98 -19.44 18.86
N PHE A 66 13.32 -20.55 18.19
CA PHE A 66 14.22 -20.50 17.04
C PHE A 66 13.47 -19.92 15.84
N VAL A 67 14.09 -18.97 15.16
CA VAL A 67 13.67 -18.43 13.88
C VAL A 67 14.83 -18.71 12.93
N SER A 68 14.54 -19.16 11.70
CA SER A 68 15.52 -19.36 10.63
C SER A 68 15.38 -18.31 9.53
N SER A 69 14.19 -17.76 9.35
CA SER A 69 13.94 -16.68 8.40
C SER A 69 12.78 -15.79 8.80
N ILE A 70 12.80 -14.58 8.26
CA ILE A 70 11.73 -13.60 8.40
C ILE A 70 11.21 -13.29 6.99
N LEU A 71 9.92 -13.48 6.77
CA LEU A 71 9.24 -13.09 5.54
C LEU A 71 8.45 -11.81 5.80
N THR A 72 8.73 -10.75 5.05
CA THR A 72 8.00 -9.49 5.09
C THR A 72 7.44 -9.16 3.72
N GLY A 73 6.33 -8.44 3.68
CA GLY A 73 5.77 -7.98 2.41
C GLY A 73 4.45 -7.25 2.60
N ASN A 74 3.69 -7.15 1.52
CA ASN A 74 2.34 -6.60 1.52
C ASN A 74 1.30 -7.70 1.42
N GLY A 75 0.09 -7.43 1.87
CA GLY A 75 -1.03 -8.35 1.77
C GLY A 75 -2.35 -7.64 1.95
N ALA A 76 -3.43 -8.41 1.82
CA ALA A 76 -4.77 -7.92 2.02
C ALA A 76 -5.64 -8.96 2.71
N VAL A 77 -6.57 -8.45 3.53
CA VAL A 77 -7.72 -9.21 4.03
C VAL A 77 -8.91 -8.81 3.16
N VAL A 78 -9.41 -9.77 2.39
CA VAL A 78 -10.55 -9.59 1.49
C VAL A 78 -11.85 -9.85 2.23
N LEU A 79 -12.78 -8.92 2.13
CA LEU A 79 -14.11 -8.97 2.73
C LEU A 79 -15.16 -9.18 1.64
N LYS A 80 -16.29 -9.81 1.97
CA LYS A 80 -17.30 -10.22 0.98
C LYS A 80 -18.04 -9.04 0.33
N GLU A 81 -18.16 -7.90 1.02
CA GLU A 81 -18.98 -6.75 0.58
C GLU A 81 -18.37 -5.40 0.99
N ALA A 82 -17.08 -5.38 1.32
CA ALA A 82 -16.39 -4.20 1.81
C ALA A 82 -15.02 -4.05 1.13
N PRO A 83 -14.48 -2.81 1.05
CA PRO A 83 -13.12 -2.59 0.58
C PRO A 83 -12.15 -3.51 1.34
N SER A 84 -11.25 -4.15 0.62
CA SER A 84 -10.23 -4.98 1.28
C SER A 84 -9.30 -4.14 2.15
N ILE A 85 -8.84 -4.75 3.24
CA ILE A 85 -7.93 -4.14 4.20
C ILE A 85 -6.51 -4.46 3.73
N GLU A 86 -5.81 -3.46 3.21
CA GLU A 86 -4.47 -3.59 2.65
C GLU A 86 -3.42 -3.26 3.71
N LEU A 87 -2.51 -4.21 3.95
CA LEU A 87 -1.61 -4.21 5.10
C LEU A 87 -0.21 -4.61 4.65
N SER A 88 0.77 -4.25 5.45
CA SER A 88 2.07 -4.91 5.40
C SER A 88 2.07 -6.06 6.42
N PHE A 89 2.96 -7.03 6.27
CA PHE A 89 3.04 -8.16 7.19
C PHE A 89 4.49 -8.49 7.54
N ILE A 90 4.63 -9.14 8.68
CA ILE A 90 5.83 -9.86 9.10
C ILE A 90 5.44 -11.27 9.52
N CYS A 91 6.20 -12.26 9.06
CA CYS A 91 6.02 -13.66 9.37
C CYS A 91 7.37 -14.26 9.81
N LEU A 92 7.43 -14.79 11.02
CA LEU A 92 8.62 -15.47 11.53
C LEU A 92 8.50 -16.96 11.26
N LEU A 93 9.56 -17.54 10.73
CA LEU A 93 9.58 -18.93 10.25
C LEU A 93 10.64 -19.71 11.02
N LEU A 94 10.25 -20.87 11.56
CA LEU A 94 11.19 -21.87 12.08
C LEU A 94 11.96 -22.53 10.93
N ASP A 95 11.27 -22.74 9.81
CA ASP A 95 11.80 -23.02 8.46
C ASP A 95 10.79 -22.56 7.42
N GLU A 96 11.11 -22.69 6.13
CA GLU A 96 10.28 -22.19 5.02
C GLU A 96 8.84 -22.76 4.97
N LYS A 97 8.50 -23.77 5.78
CA LYS A 97 7.15 -24.37 5.83
C LYS A 97 6.47 -24.21 7.18
N ARG A 98 7.17 -23.73 8.21
CA ARG A 98 6.69 -23.68 9.60
C ARG A 98 6.72 -22.25 10.15
N PRO A 99 5.64 -21.47 9.95
CA PRO A 99 5.48 -20.18 10.61
C PRO A 99 5.25 -20.37 12.10
N VAL A 100 5.89 -19.53 12.91
CA VAL A 100 5.76 -19.51 14.37
C VAL A 100 5.15 -18.22 14.88
N PHE A 101 5.07 -17.20 14.02
CA PHE A 101 4.47 -15.91 14.31
C PHE A 101 4.05 -15.23 13.02
N PHE A 102 2.94 -14.49 13.08
CA PHE A 102 2.49 -13.62 12.00
C PHE A 102 1.88 -12.37 12.60
N ASN A 103 2.15 -11.21 12.01
CA ASN A 103 1.50 -9.96 12.40
C ASN A 103 1.24 -9.05 11.21
N TRP A 104 0.08 -8.40 11.25
CA TRP A 104 -0.30 -7.34 10.32
C TRP A 104 0.22 -5.98 10.81
N LEU A 105 0.62 -5.14 9.86
CA LEU A 105 1.13 -3.80 10.10
C LEU A 105 0.39 -2.79 9.20
N PRO A 106 0.11 -1.57 9.68
CA PRO A 106 -0.49 -0.53 8.85
C PRO A 106 0.36 -0.22 7.62
N ARG A 107 -0.27 -0.12 6.44
CA ARG A 107 0.37 0.29 5.18
C ARG A 107 -0.02 1.73 4.85
N GLN A 108 0.96 2.58 4.55
CA GLN A 108 0.70 4.02 4.29
C GLN A 108 0.34 4.33 2.83
N ASN A 109 0.90 3.59 1.87
CA ASN A 109 0.71 3.83 0.42
C ASN A 109 -0.19 2.76 -0.19
N VAL A 110 -1.41 2.65 0.34
CA VAL A 110 -2.41 1.69 -0.13
C VAL A 110 -3.02 2.16 -1.43
N ARG A 111 -2.95 1.31 -2.47
CA ARG A 111 -3.58 1.56 -3.76
C ARG A 111 -5.11 1.41 -3.67
N ALA A 112 -5.85 2.46 -4.02
CA ALA A 112 -7.31 2.47 -3.89
C ALA A 112 -7.99 1.46 -4.83
N LEU A 113 -7.46 1.28 -6.05
CA LEU A 113 -7.96 0.27 -6.98
C LEU A 113 -7.78 -1.16 -6.45
N ALA A 114 -6.68 -1.44 -5.73
CA ALA A 114 -6.48 -2.76 -5.14
C ALA A 114 -7.60 -3.04 -4.12
N GLN A 115 -7.85 -2.08 -3.22
CA GLN A 115 -8.89 -2.19 -2.19
C GLN A 115 -10.27 -2.54 -2.75
N CYS A 116 -10.63 -1.91 -3.88
CA CYS A 116 -11.95 -1.99 -4.48
C CYS A 116 -12.12 -3.05 -5.56
N ARG A 117 -11.12 -3.90 -5.81
CA ARG A 117 -11.19 -4.88 -6.92
C ARG A 117 -10.78 -6.31 -6.59
N ARG A 118 -10.36 -6.58 -5.35
CA ARG A 118 -9.89 -7.91 -4.92
C ARG A 118 -10.99 -8.98 -4.92
N SER A 119 -12.22 -8.63 -4.58
CA SER A 119 -13.40 -9.52 -4.69
C SER A 119 -14.26 -9.14 -5.89
N ASP A 120 -14.95 -10.12 -6.47
CA ASP A 120 -15.81 -9.90 -7.64
C ASP A 120 -17.01 -9.02 -7.28
N GLU A 121 -17.56 -9.19 -6.08
CA GLU A 121 -18.69 -8.42 -5.55
C GLU A 121 -18.35 -6.94 -5.43
N VAL A 122 -17.20 -6.61 -4.85
CA VAL A 122 -16.75 -5.22 -4.70
C VAL A 122 -16.27 -4.66 -6.03
N ARG A 123 -15.66 -5.49 -6.89
CA ARG A 123 -15.23 -5.07 -8.24
C ARG A 123 -16.42 -4.62 -9.10
N ALA A 124 -17.56 -5.29 -9.01
CA ALA A 124 -18.79 -4.89 -9.68
C ALA A 124 -19.31 -3.52 -9.20
N GLN A 125 -18.91 -3.09 -8.00
CA GLN A 125 -19.27 -1.82 -7.37
C GLN A 125 -18.04 -0.93 -7.12
N ALA A 126 -17.00 -1.07 -7.94
CA ALA A 126 -15.71 -0.44 -7.70
C ALA A 126 -15.82 1.08 -7.53
N ARG A 127 -16.69 1.73 -8.32
CA ARG A 127 -16.94 3.17 -8.20
C ARG A 127 -17.48 3.58 -6.83
N SER A 128 -18.54 2.92 -6.35
CA SER A 128 -19.12 3.18 -5.03
C SER A 128 -18.11 2.95 -3.91
N CYS A 129 -17.27 1.92 -4.05
CA CYS A 129 -16.16 1.67 -3.14
C CYS A 129 -15.14 2.83 -3.14
N LEU A 130 -14.71 3.29 -4.31
CA LEU A 130 -13.77 4.40 -4.44
C LEU A 130 -14.34 5.72 -3.88
N GLU A 131 -15.63 5.99 -4.11
CA GLU A 131 -16.32 7.16 -3.55
C GLU A 131 -16.38 7.11 -2.02
N LEU A 132 -16.60 5.91 -1.45
CA LEU A 132 -16.50 5.73 0.00
C LEU A 132 -15.09 6.02 0.51
N LEU A 133 -14.06 5.47 -0.15
CA LEU A 133 -12.66 5.71 0.22
C LEU A 133 -12.28 7.19 0.10
N LEU A 134 -12.81 7.90 -0.90
CA LEU A 134 -12.59 9.34 -1.09
C LEU A 134 -13.20 10.13 0.06
N ARG A 135 -14.47 9.87 0.41
CA ARG A 135 -15.12 10.54 1.53
C ARG A 135 -14.33 10.39 2.83
N THR A 136 -13.86 9.18 3.13
CA THR A 136 -13.01 8.95 4.31
C THR A 136 -11.69 9.72 4.23
N ALA A 137 -11.00 9.68 3.08
CA ALA A 137 -9.75 10.40 2.90
C ALA A 137 -9.90 11.93 3.02
N GLU A 138 -10.99 12.49 2.50
CA GLU A 138 -11.31 13.92 2.60
C GLU A 138 -11.68 14.33 4.03
N GLN A 139 -12.38 13.47 4.77
CA GLN A 139 -12.67 13.69 6.20
C GLN A 139 -11.36 13.74 7.01
N ASP A 140 -10.48 12.76 6.84
CA ASP A 140 -9.17 12.73 7.51
C ASP A 140 -8.33 13.96 7.17
N LEU A 141 -8.27 14.34 5.89
CA LEU A 141 -7.55 15.53 5.44
C LEU A 141 -8.15 16.81 6.03
N THR A 142 -9.47 16.91 6.11
CA THR A 142 -10.15 18.11 6.65
C THR A 142 -9.82 18.31 8.12
N VAL A 143 -9.81 17.24 8.92
CA VAL A 143 -9.43 17.30 10.33
C VAL A 143 -7.99 17.81 10.49
N LEU A 144 -7.05 17.24 9.73
CA LEU A 144 -5.64 17.62 9.80
C LEU A 144 -5.38 19.03 9.25
N TYR A 145 -6.06 19.41 8.17
CA TYR A 145 -6.00 20.76 7.64
C TYR A 145 -6.48 21.78 8.68
N GLY A 146 -7.59 21.51 9.37
CA GLY A 146 -8.09 22.39 10.43
C GLY A 146 -7.07 22.61 11.55
N LEU A 147 -6.43 21.52 12.01
CA LEU A 147 -5.36 21.60 13.02
C LEU A 147 -4.17 22.45 12.53
N ARG A 148 -3.65 22.16 11.33
CA ARG A 148 -2.49 22.89 10.78
C ARG A 148 -2.82 24.34 10.44
N PHE A 149 -4.06 24.63 10.08
CA PHE A 149 -4.54 25.99 9.88
C PHE A 149 -4.52 26.78 11.19
N GLN A 150 -4.95 26.19 12.30
CA GLN A 150 -4.90 26.84 13.62
C GLN A 150 -3.45 27.12 14.04
N GLU A 151 -2.55 26.13 13.91
CA GLU A 151 -1.12 26.31 14.19
C GLU A 151 -0.48 27.40 13.32
N ALA A 152 -0.84 27.47 12.03
CA ALA A 152 -0.35 28.50 11.13
C ALA A 152 -0.88 29.89 11.51
N ASN A 153 -2.14 29.97 11.94
CA ASN A 153 -2.76 31.21 12.41
C ASN A 153 -2.06 31.74 13.68
N GLU A 154 -1.71 30.86 14.62
CA GLU A 154 -0.95 31.23 15.84
C GLU A 154 0.45 31.77 15.52
N ARG A 155 1.06 31.33 14.42
CA ARG A 155 2.36 31.82 13.94
C ARG A 155 2.28 33.14 13.16
N GLY A 156 1.07 33.64 12.90
CA GLY A 156 0.82 34.92 12.26
C GLY A 156 0.43 34.85 10.77
N GLU A 157 0.06 36.01 10.22
CA GLU A 157 -0.59 36.13 8.92
C GLU A 157 0.23 35.54 7.76
N GLN A 158 1.55 35.72 7.78
CA GLN A 158 2.42 35.19 6.73
C GLN A 158 2.41 33.66 6.68
N ALA A 159 2.45 33.00 7.85
CA ALA A 159 2.39 31.54 7.93
C ALA A 159 1.02 31.01 7.49
N LEU A 160 -0.06 31.69 7.88
CA LEU A 160 -1.42 31.37 7.45
C LEU A 160 -1.60 31.51 5.94
N ALA A 161 -1.11 32.59 5.34
CA ALA A 161 -1.17 32.81 3.90
C ALA A 161 -0.38 31.74 3.13
N ALA A 162 0.82 31.40 3.61
CA ALA A 162 1.64 30.34 3.02
C ALA A 162 0.95 28.97 3.10
N HIS A 163 0.30 28.65 4.24
CA HIS A 163 -0.44 27.41 4.42
C HIS A 163 -1.61 27.29 3.43
N ARG A 164 -2.42 28.34 3.29
CA ARG A 164 -3.54 28.38 2.33
C ARG A 164 -3.04 28.21 0.89
N LYS A 165 -2.01 28.97 0.51
CA LYS A 165 -1.40 28.89 -0.83
C LYS A 165 -0.89 27.48 -1.13
N SER A 166 -0.15 26.86 -0.20
CA SER A 166 0.34 25.49 -0.36
C SER A 166 -0.80 24.49 -0.59
N ASN A 167 -1.93 24.67 0.11
CA ASN A 167 -3.08 23.80 -0.05
C ASN A 167 -3.78 23.99 -1.41
N ASP A 168 -3.90 25.23 -1.89
CA ASP A 168 -4.50 25.52 -3.19
C ASP A 168 -3.63 25.00 -4.34
N GLU A 169 -2.30 25.18 -4.26
CA GLU A 169 -1.34 24.62 -5.21
C GLU A 169 -1.37 23.09 -5.22
N TRP A 170 -1.50 22.46 -4.05
CA TRP A 170 -1.65 21.02 -3.96
C TRP A 170 -2.93 20.52 -4.63
N ARG A 171 -4.07 21.21 -4.48
CA ARG A 171 -5.32 20.85 -5.16
C ARG A 171 -5.17 20.90 -6.67
N GLN A 172 -4.57 21.97 -7.19
CA GLN A 172 -4.29 22.10 -8.63
C GLN A 172 -3.39 20.97 -9.13
N TYR A 173 -2.32 20.64 -8.38
CA TYR A 173 -1.46 19.51 -8.70
C TYR A 173 -2.23 18.18 -8.71
N ARG A 174 -3.03 17.91 -7.67
CA ARG A 174 -3.83 16.68 -7.56
C ARG A 174 -4.75 16.51 -8.76
N ASP A 175 -5.49 17.57 -9.10
CA ASP A 175 -6.49 17.49 -10.15
C ASP A 175 -5.81 17.31 -11.53
N ALA A 176 -4.71 18.01 -11.77
CA ALA A 176 -3.90 17.84 -12.99
C ALA A 176 -3.28 16.44 -13.08
N GLU A 177 -2.72 15.93 -11.97
CA GLU A 177 -2.11 14.60 -11.94
C GLU A 177 -3.16 13.50 -12.15
N CYS A 178 -4.30 13.59 -11.50
CA CYS A 178 -5.34 12.59 -11.65
C CYS A 178 -6.02 12.65 -13.01
N ALA A 179 -6.06 13.82 -13.67
CA ALA A 179 -6.41 13.91 -15.08
C ALA A 179 -5.40 13.15 -15.97
N ARG A 180 -4.09 13.21 -15.69
CA ARG A 180 -3.09 12.39 -16.40
C ARG A 180 -3.30 10.90 -16.17
N HIS A 181 -3.53 10.48 -14.93
CA HIS A 181 -3.80 9.07 -14.61
C HIS A 181 -5.02 8.50 -15.32
N ARG A 182 -6.05 9.34 -15.56
CA ARG A 182 -7.22 8.99 -16.37
C ARG A 182 -6.83 8.49 -17.76
N ASP A 183 -5.87 9.16 -18.40
CA ASP A 183 -5.45 8.87 -19.77
C ASP A 183 -4.58 7.60 -19.87
N PHE A 184 -4.07 7.10 -18.73
CA PHE A 184 -3.29 5.85 -18.61
C PHE A 184 -4.03 4.79 -17.78
N ALA A 185 -5.36 4.78 -17.83
CA ALA A 185 -6.17 3.81 -17.10
C ALA A 185 -5.74 2.36 -17.40
N PRO A 186 -5.49 1.52 -16.37
CA PRO A 186 -5.11 0.13 -16.60
C PRO A 186 -6.22 -0.66 -17.32
N ALA A 187 -5.84 -1.71 -18.04
CA ALA A 187 -6.79 -2.58 -18.73
C ALA A 187 -7.89 -3.09 -17.78
N GLY A 188 -9.14 -2.95 -18.19
CA GLY A 188 -10.31 -3.34 -17.40
C GLY A 188 -10.61 -2.41 -16.21
N VAL A 189 -10.04 -1.21 -16.16
CA VAL A 189 -10.43 -0.09 -15.27
C VAL A 189 -11.03 1.00 -16.15
N SER A 190 -12.16 1.59 -15.75
CA SER A 190 -12.66 2.77 -16.44
C SER A 190 -11.72 3.96 -16.23
N ALA A 191 -11.71 4.89 -17.18
CA ALA A 191 -10.90 6.10 -17.10
C ALA A 191 -11.25 6.90 -15.82
N GLU A 192 -12.54 7.02 -15.53
CA GLU A 192 -13.07 7.73 -14.37
C GLU A 192 -12.69 7.05 -13.05
N ASP A 193 -12.71 5.71 -12.97
CA ASP A 193 -12.30 5.00 -11.76
C ASP A 193 -10.79 5.11 -11.53
N ALA A 194 -9.97 5.12 -12.59
CA ALA A 194 -8.54 5.35 -12.49
C ALA A 194 -8.24 6.78 -11.95
N GLN A 195 -8.95 7.78 -12.47
CA GLN A 195 -8.87 9.15 -11.96
C GLN A 195 -9.31 9.24 -10.49
N LEU A 196 -10.46 8.65 -10.15
CA LEU A 196 -11.00 8.69 -8.79
C LEU A 196 -10.06 8.01 -7.79
N ALA A 197 -9.49 6.86 -8.15
CA ALA A 197 -8.48 6.19 -7.34
C ALA A 197 -7.24 7.05 -7.11
N CYS A 198 -6.74 7.76 -8.13
CA CYS A 198 -5.66 8.74 -7.95
C CYS A 198 -6.05 9.83 -6.94
N VAL A 199 -7.27 10.37 -7.00
CA VAL A 199 -7.73 11.41 -6.07
C VAL A 199 -7.72 10.87 -4.64
N VAL A 200 -8.20 9.65 -4.42
CA VAL A 200 -8.15 8.97 -3.10
C VAL A 200 -6.70 8.88 -2.60
N GLU A 201 -5.79 8.38 -3.43
CA GLU A 201 -4.39 8.12 -3.06
C GLU A 201 -3.64 9.42 -2.73
N LEU A 202 -3.77 10.46 -3.57
CA LEU A 202 -3.14 11.76 -3.32
C LEU A 202 -3.73 12.47 -2.11
N THR A 203 -5.04 12.33 -1.86
CA THR A 203 -5.70 12.91 -0.67
C THR A 203 -5.19 12.26 0.62
N ARG A 204 -5.07 10.92 0.64
CA ARG A 204 -4.45 10.20 1.76
C ARG A 204 -3.00 10.60 1.97
N ARG A 205 -2.24 10.76 0.89
CA ARG A 205 -0.84 11.18 0.99
C ARG A 205 -0.73 12.57 1.59
N ARG A 206 -1.57 13.51 1.16
CA ARG A 206 -1.60 14.86 1.73
C ARG A 206 -1.94 14.86 3.22
N ALA A 207 -2.88 14.00 3.63
CA ALA A 207 -3.18 13.82 5.05
C ALA A 207 -1.93 13.32 5.82
N LEU A 208 -1.17 12.37 5.29
CA LEU A 208 0.09 11.93 5.91
C LEU A 208 1.13 13.06 6.00
N ASP A 209 1.29 13.87 4.95
CA ASP A 209 2.21 15.01 4.95
C ASP A 209 1.81 16.11 5.97
N MET A 210 0.56 16.10 6.45
CA MET A 210 0.04 17.03 7.47
C MET A 210 0.09 16.46 8.89
N ARG A 211 0.40 15.18 9.10
CA ARG A 211 0.54 14.59 10.45
C ARG A 211 1.86 14.99 11.10
#